data_AF-A0A015K2P0-F1
#
_entry.id   AF-A0A015K2P0-F1
#
_cell.length_a   1.000
_cell.length_b   1.000
_cell.length_c   1.000
_cell.angle_alpha   90.00
_cell.angle_beta   90.00
_cell.angle_gamma   90.00
#
_symmetry.space_group_name_H-M   'P 1'
#
loop_
_entity.id
_entity.type
_entity.pdbx_description
1 polymer ?
#
loop_
_entity_poly.entity_id
_entity_poly.type
_entity_poly.pdbx_seq_one_letter_code
_entity_poly.pdbx_strand_id
1 'polypeptide(L)'
;MNDLVKEFAKIIADESNLIRNNSIVALKHDVATGKYLSSIDNLCYITGSKNQLAFAGSPEPDLNALWKISTFKEKFPMYNKTSIKLRHIKSGNVLGLFMMFNLDTFQEIVGHNEIIEEWCIELIKRV
;
A
#
# COMPACT_ATOMS: atom_id res chain seq x y z
N MET A 1 -22.85 1.49 -35.03
CA MET A 1 -22.15 0.25 -34.61
C MET A 1 -20.79 0.53 -33.97
N ASN A 2 -20.06 1.59 -34.39
CA ASN A 2 -18.74 1.90 -33.87
C ASN A 2 -18.73 2.51 -32.45
N ASP A 3 -19.74 3.31 -32.10
CA ASP A 3 -19.78 4.00 -30.80
C ASP A 3 -20.08 3.06 -29.64
N LEU A 4 -20.94 2.07 -29.85
CA LEU A 4 -21.22 1.04 -28.84
C LEU A 4 -19.97 0.22 -28.49
N VAL A 5 -19.17 -0.15 -29.50
CA VAL A 5 -17.93 -0.90 -29.30
C VAL A 5 -16.90 -0.05 -28.53
N LYS A 6 -16.84 1.27 -28.78
CA LYS A 6 -15.99 2.19 -28.02
C LYS A 6 -16.40 2.29 -26.55
N GLU A 7 -17.70 2.40 -26.27
CA GLU A 7 -18.21 2.44 -24.89
C GLU A 7 -17.89 1.14 -24.14
N PHE A 8 -18.05 -0.03 -24.78
CA PHE A 8 -17.66 -1.30 -24.19
C PHE A 8 -16.15 -1.39 -23.92
N ALA A 9 -15.31 -0.96 -24.86
CA ALA A 9 -13.86 -0.94 -24.65
C ALA A 9 -13.45 -0.04 -23.48
N LYS A 10 -14.12 1.11 -23.32
CA LYS A 10 -13.92 2.03 -22.19
C LYS A 10 -14.31 1.39 -20.86
N ILE A 11 -15.47 0.74 -20.79
CA ILE A 11 -15.92 0.03 -19.58
C ILE A 11 -14.93 -1.06 -19.18
N ILE A 12 -14.46 -1.87 -20.14
CA ILE A 12 -13.48 -2.93 -19.87
C ILE A 12 -12.16 -2.36 -19.35
N ALA A 13 -11.69 -1.26 -19.96
CA ALA A 13 -10.48 -0.57 -19.51
C ALA A 13 -10.64 -0.03 -18.08
N ASP A 14 -11.75 0.64 -17.78
CA ASP A 14 -12.04 1.16 -16.45
C ASP A 14 -12.14 0.03 -15.42
N GLU A 15 -12.80 -1.09 -15.77
CA GLU A 15 -12.95 -2.25 -14.90
C GLU A 15 -11.60 -2.92 -14.57
N SER A 16 -10.68 -2.97 -15.55
CA SER A 16 -9.34 -3.53 -15.38
C SER A 16 -8.44 -2.71 -14.45
N ASN A 17 -8.75 -1.42 -14.27
CA ASN A 17 -8.03 -0.51 -13.38
C ASN A 17 -8.58 -0.49 -11.95
N LEU A 18 -9.64 -1.25 -11.66
CA LEU A 18 -10.22 -1.33 -10.32
C LEU A 18 -9.28 -2.09 -9.37
N ILE A 19 -8.93 -1.43 -8.27
CA ILE A 19 -8.24 -2.09 -7.15
C ILE A 19 -9.26 -2.97 -6.41
N ARG A 20 -9.05 -4.29 -6.47
CA ARG A 20 -9.89 -5.31 -5.83
C ARG A 20 -9.20 -5.86 -4.59
N ASN A 21 -9.96 -6.56 -3.75
CA ASN A 21 -9.38 -7.34 -2.67
C ASN A 21 -8.34 -8.32 -3.26
N ASN A 22 -7.19 -8.43 -2.62
CA ASN A 22 -6.02 -9.21 -3.04
C ASN A 22 -5.26 -8.68 -4.28
N SER A 23 -5.59 -7.50 -4.82
CA SER A 23 -4.78 -6.86 -5.87
C SER A 23 -3.35 -6.62 -5.39
N ILE A 24 -2.40 -6.67 -6.33
CA ILE A 24 -1.01 -6.25 -6.09
C ILE A 24 -0.89 -4.81 -6.58
N VAL A 25 -0.41 -3.92 -5.72
CA VAL A 25 -0.28 -2.49 -5.99
C VAL A 25 1.12 -2.00 -5.65
N ALA A 26 1.51 -0.90 -6.27
CA ALA A 26 2.70 -0.13 -5.90
C ALA A 26 2.24 1.27 -5.50
N LEU A 27 2.71 1.75 -4.33
CA LEU A 27 2.30 3.05 -3.78
C LEU A 27 3.38 4.08 -4.08
N LYS A 28 3.04 5.11 -4.87
CA LYS A 28 3.99 6.12 -5.33
C LYS A 28 3.78 7.45 -4.62
N HIS A 29 4.86 8.04 -4.12
CA HIS A 29 4.87 9.42 -3.65
C HIS A 29 4.97 10.39 -4.85
N ASP A 30 3.92 10.42 -5.67
CA ASP A 30 3.95 10.87 -7.06
C ASP A 30 4.41 12.32 -7.24
N VAL A 31 3.84 13.27 -6.47
CA VAL A 31 4.10 14.70 -6.67
C VAL A 31 5.45 15.17 -6.13
N ALA A 32 5.92 14.63 -5.01
CA ALA A 32 7.10 15.19 -4.33
C ALA A 32 8.40 14.46 -4.64
N THR A 33 8.40 13.13 -4.75
CA THR A 33 9.66 12.37 -4.97
C THR A 33 9.62 11.40 -6.13
N GLY A 34 8.42 11.01 -6.57
CA GLY A 34 8.22 9.96 -7.56
C GLY A 34 8.60 8.55 -7.10
N LYS A 35 9.09 8.39 -5.86
CA LYS A 35 9.55 7.12 -5.30
C LYS A 35 8.41 6.24 -4.83
N TYR A 36 8.64 4.93 -4.84
CA TYR A 36 7.67 3.95 -4.36
C TYR A 36 7.92 3.55 -2.90
N LEU A 37 6.85 3.41 -2.13
CA LEU A 37 6.91 2.79 -0.80
C LEU A 37 7.42 1.36 -0.94
N SER A 38 8.53 1.08 -0.29
CA SER A 38 9.26 -0.16 -0.42
C SER A 38 9.64 -0.74 0.94
N SER A 39 9.88 -2.04 0.97
CA SER A 39 10.43 -2.74 2.12
C SER A 39 11.35 -3.86 1.65
N ILE A 40 12.37 -4.21 2.42
CA ILE A 40 13.31 -5.29 2.06
C ILE A 40 13.24 -6.36 3.14
N ASP A 41 13.11 -7.62 2.70
CA ASP A 41 13.07 -8.75 3.62
C ASP A 41 14.33 -8.80 4.50
N ASN A 42 14.13 -9.02 5.80
CA ASN A 42 15.17 -8.99 6.83
C ASN A 42 15.99 -7.69 6.97
N LEU A 43 15.62 -6.60 6.27
CA LEU A 43 16.21 -5.29 6.51
C LEU A 43 15.41 -4.57 7.60
N CYS A 44 15.96 -4.54 8.80
CA CYS A 44 15.31 -3.97 9.98
C CYS A 44 15.93 -2.63 10.41
N TYR A 45 15.17 -1.85 11.18
CA TYR A 45 15.72 -0.70 11.89
C TYR A 45 16.84 -1.15 12.86
N ILE A 46 17.92 -0.37 12.93
CA ILE A 46 19.01 -0.61 13.89
C ILE A 46 18.68 -0.04 15.29
N THR A 47 17.76 0.92 15.34
CA THR A 47 17.23 1.59 16.54
C THR A 47 15.73 1.34 16.64
N GLY A 48 15.12 1.79 17.75
CA GLY A 48 13.66 1.71 17.91
C GLY A 48 13.12 0.28 17.90
N SER A 49 12.12 0.02 17.06
CA SER A 49 11.39 -1.24 17.02
C SER A 49 12.24 -2.47 16.68
N LYS A 50 13.33 -2.27 15.93
CA LYS A 50 14.07 -3.35 15.24
C LYS A 50 13.21 -4.22 14.32
N ASN A 51 12.04 -3.73 13.93
CA ASN A 51 11.18 -4.37 12.94
C ASN A 51 11.64 -4.05 11.52
N GLN A 52 11.05 -4.74 10.55
CA GLN A 52 11.37 -4.54 9.13
C GLN A 52 11.08 -3.09 8.71
N LEU A 53 12.02 -2.50 7.98
CA LEU A 53 11.98 -1.12 7.52
C LEU A 53 10.93 -0.94 6.41
N ALA A 54 10.13 0.13 6.49
CA ALA A 54 9.38 0.68 5.37
C ALA A 54 9.99 2.04 4.98
N PHE A 55 10.26 2.25 3.68
CA PHE A 55 10.98 3.44 3.21
C PHE A 55 10.58 3.85 1.79
N ALA A 56 10.94 5.07 1.40
CA ALA A 56 10.80 5.52 0.02
C ALA A 56 11.98 4.99 -0.83
N GLY A 57 11.69 4.01 -1.68
CA GLY A 57 12.67 3.29 -2.49
C GLY A 57 12.97 3.97 -3.84
N SER A 58 13.05 3.15 -4.88
CA SER A 58 13.35 3.59 -6.26
C SER A 58 12.18 4.38 -6.88
N PRO A 59 12.44 5.31 -7.83
CA PRO A 59 11.42 5.90 -8.69
C PRO A 59 10.88 4.95 -9.77
N GLU A 60 11.50 3.79 -9.94
CA GLU A 60 11.00 2.68 -10.76
C GLU A 60 10.51 1.56 -9.83
N PRO A 61 9.29 1.03 -10.01
CA PRO A 61 8.76 0.01 -9.11
C PRO A 61 9.50 -1.32 -9.29
N ASP A 62 10.11 -1.82 -8.22
CA ASP A 62 10.73 -3.15 -8.15
C ASP A 62 9.88 -4.12 -7.30
N LEU A 63 10.39 -5.33 -7.06
CA LEU A 63 9.67 -6.33 -6.25
C LEU A 63 9.52 -5.95 -4.77
N ASN A 64 10.38 -5.07 -4.24
CA ASN A 64 10.32 -4.56 -2.87
C ASN A 64 9.25 -3.47 -2.71
N ALA A 65 8.80 -2.89 -3.82
CA ALA A 65 7.73 -1.90 -3.89
C ALA A 65 6.32 -2.50 -4.05
N LEU A 66 6.19 -3.84 -4.11
CA LEU A 66 4.91 -4.51 -4.34
C LEU A 66 4.21 -4.87 -3.03
N TRP A 67 2.94 -4.47 -2.93
CA TRP A 67 2.08 -4.70 -1.78
C TRP A 67 0.79 -5.37 -2.21
N LYS A 68 0.45 -6.48 -1.55
CA LYS A 68 -0.88 -7.08 -1.66
C LYS A 68 -1.84 -6.30 -0.78
N ILE A 69 -2.86 -5.73 -1.41
CA ILE A 69 -3.94 -5.06 -0.69
C ILE A 69 -5.00 -6.07 -0.28
N SER A 70 -5.49 -5.98 0.94
CA SER A 70 -6.66 -6.77 1.36
C SER A 70 -7.63 -5.93 2.17
N THR A 71 -8.92 -6.09 1.88
CA THR A 71 -10.00 -5.44 2.64
C THR A 71 -10.45 -6.36 3.77
N PHE A 72 -10.90 -5.77 4.89
CA PHE A 72 -11.56 -6.54 5.95
C PHE A 72 -13.00 -6.92 5.58
N LYS A 73 -13.62 -6.17 4.67
CA LYS A 73 -14.97 -6.43 4.17
C LYS A 73 -14.82 -7.10 2.80
N GLU A 74 -15.06 -8.41 2.74
CA GLU A 74 -14.72 -9.28 1.61
C GLU A 74 -15.51 -9.00 0.31
N LYS A 75 -16.59 -8.23 0.34
CA LYS A 75 -17.64 -8.29 -0.71
C LYS A 75 -17.80 -7.07 -1.63
N PHE A 76 -16.98 -6.01 -1.51
CA PHE A 76 -17.18 -4.81 -2.33
C PHE A 76 -15.87 -4.23 -2.87
N PRO A 77 -15.89 -3.57 -4.05
CA PRO A 77 -14.75 -2.82 -4.54
C PRO A 77 -14.36 -1.73 -3.53
N MET A 78 -13.08 -1.37 -3.49
CA MET A 78 -12.60 -0.37 -2.54
C MET A 78 -13.14 1.02 -2.90
N TYR A 79 -13.84 1.63 -1.96
CA TYR A 79 -14.29 3.02 -2.03
C TYR A 79 -13.39 3.92 -1.16
N ASN A 80 -13.54 5.24 -1.31
CA ASN A 80 -12.89 6.21 -0.43
C ASN A 80 -13.09 5.83 1.05
N LYS A 81 -12.03 5.92 1.87
CA LYS A 81 -12.02 5.58 3.31
C LYS A 81 -12.27 4.10 3.62
N THR A 82 -12.08 3.20 2.66
CA THR A 82 -12.11 1.76 2.95
C THR A 82 -10.87 1.36 3.76
N SER A 83 -11.10 0.68 4.89
CA SER A 83 -10.05 0.05 5.68
C SER A 83 -9.37 -1.08 4.89
N ILE A 84 -8.04 -1.00 4.81
CA ILE A 84 -7.19 -1.94 4.10
C ILE A 84 -6.00 -2.38 4.93
N LYS A 85 -5.43 -3.51 4.50
CA LYS A 85 -4.09 -3.95 4.87
C LYS A 85 -3.20 -3.92 3.65
N LEU A 86 -1.93 -3.62 3.87
CA LEU A 86 -0.88 -3.68 2.87
C LEU A 86 0.12 -4.73 3.31
N ARG A 87 0.15 -5.86 2.62
CA ARG A 87 1.09 -6.95 2.89
C ARG A 87 2.23 -6.90 1.87
N HIS A 88 3.45 -6.74 2.34
CA HIS A 88 4.63 -6.77 1.49
C HIS A 88 4.77 -8.13 0.83
N ILE A 89 4.97 -8.16 -0.49
CA ILE A 89 4.97 -9.42 -1.25
C ILE A 89 6.17 -10.31 -0.88
N LYS A 90 7.36 -9.73 -0.69
CA LYS A 90 8.58 -10.51 -0.47
C LYS A 90 8.68 -11.10 0.93
N SER A 91 8.45 -10.31 1.97
CA SER A 91 8.57 -10.79 3.36
C SER A 91 7.27 -11.31 3.95
N GLY A 92 6.13 -11.00 3.33
CA GLY A 92 4.82 -11.32 3.91
C GLY A 92 4.42 -10.43 5.08
N ASN A 93 5.25 -9.46 5.48
CA ASN A 93 4.96 -8.55 6.59
C ASN A 93 3.87 -7.54 6.22
N VAL A 94 3.05 -7.20 7.20
CA VAL A 94 2.00 -6.21 7.07
C VAL A 94 2.55 -4.85 7.48
N LEU A 95 2.27 -3.82 6.68
CA LEU A 95 2.60 -2.44 7.02
C LEU A 95 1.80 -2.00 8.24
N GLY A 96 2.47 -1.53 9.29
CA GLY A 96 1.84 -1.10 10.53
C GLY A 96 2.61 0.02 11.21
N LEU A 97 2.09 0.45 12.36
CA LEU A 97 2.73 1.40 13.24
C LEU A 97 3.32 0.67 14.44
N PHE A 98 4.50 1.12 14.87
CA PHE A 98 5.10 0.73 16.14
C PHE A 98 5.24 1.97 17.02
N MET A 99 4.87 1.85 18.30
CA MET A 99 4.99 2.92 19.29
C MET A 99 5.87 2.47 20.44
N MET A 100 6.89 3.27 20.77
CA MET A 100 7.73 3.05 21.94
C MET A 100 7.39 4.07 23.04
N PHE A 101 7.13 3.60 24.26
CA PHE A 101 6.62 4.42 25.36
C PHE A 101 7.68 4.98 26.32
N ASN A 102 8.98 4.77 26.07
CA ASN A 102 10.02 5.17 27.03
C ASN A 102 10.77 6.45 26.61
N LEU A 103 10.68 7.46 27.48
CA LEU A 103 11.34 8.78 27.55
C LEU A 103 11.13 9.75 26.36
N ASP A 104 11.06 9.27 25.12
CA ASP A 104 10.65 10.05 23.95
C ASP A 104 9.66 9.22 23.12
N THR A 105 8.36 9.55 23.18
CA THR A 105 7.35 8.85 22.39
C THR A 105 7.55 9.14 20.91
N PHE A 106 8.01 8.15 20.16
CA PHE A 106 8.04 8.19 18.69
C PHE A 106 7.23 7.05 18.09
N GLN A 107 6.70 7.30 16.89
CA GLN A 107 5.96 6.33 16.08
C GLN A 107 6.78 5.99 14.83
N GLU A 108 6.94 4.71 14.55
CA GLU A 108 7.63 4.20 13.35
C GLU A 108 6.63 3.49 12.43
N ILE A 109 6.81 3.64 11.11
CA ILE A 109 6.14 2.79 10.12
C ILE A 109 7.02 1.57 9.88
N VAL A 110 6.49 0.38 10.16
CA VAL A 110 7.24 -0.87 10.17
C VAL A 110 6.52 -1.96 9.39
N GLY A 111 7.26 -2.98 8.93
CA GLY A 111 6.71 -4.28 8.58
C GLY A 111 6.65 -5.18 9.81
N HIS A 112 5.46 -5.74 10.09
CA HIS A 112 5.23 -6.62 11.23
C HIS A 112 4.51 -7.92 10.83
N ASN A 113 4.68 -8.98 11.61
CA ASN A 113 4.09 -10.30 11.33
C ASN A 113 2.58 -10.34 11.66
N GLU A 114 2.12 -9.45 12.54
CA GLU A 114 0.73 -9.39 13.03
C GLU A 114 -0.05 -8.20 12.48
N ILE A 115 -1.37 -8.31 12.56
CA ILE A 115 -2.32 -7.27 12.14
C ILE A 115 -2.61 -6.40 13.36
N ILE A 116 -2.07 -5.19 13.38
CA ILE A 116 -2.33 -4.24 14.47
C ILE A 116 -3.16 -3.05 13.95
N GLU A 117 -2.95 -2.64 12.69
CA GLU A 117 -3.48 -1.37 12.18
C GLU A 117 -4.25 -1.50 10.86
N GLU A 118 -5.25 -0.64 10.70
CA GLU A 118 -6.00 -0.46 9.46
C GLU A 118 -5.57 0.84 8.78
N TRP A 119 -5.23 0.77 7.50
CA TRP A 119 -4.98 1.96 6.68
C TRP A 119 -6.23 2.31 5.88
N CYS A 120 -6.41 3.57 5.51
CA CYS A 120 -7.46 3.99 4.59
C CYS A 120 -6.85 4.59 3.32
N ILE A 121 -7.53 4.41 2.18
CA ILE A 121 -7.19 5.13 0.95
C ILE A 121 -8.14 6.32 0.80
N GLU A 122 -7.57 7.50 0.65
CA GLU A 122 -8.31 8.73 0.35
C GLU A 122 -7.94 9.24 -1.06
N LEU A 123 -8.97 9.59 -1.82
CA LEU A 123 -8.78 10.22 -3.13
C LEU A 123 -8.55 11.72 -2.93
N ILE A 124 -7.30 12.14 -3.05
CA ILE A 124 -6.91 13.55 -2.98
C ILE A 124 -6.98 14.15 -4.39
N LYS A 125 -7.80 15.19 -4.57
CA LYS A 125 -7.81 15.97 -5.82
C LYS A 125 -6.57 16.87 -5.84
N ARG A 126 -5.83 16.85 -6.94
CA ARG A 126 -4.78 17.85 -7.17
C ARG A 126 -5.44 19.23 -7.29
N VAL A 127 -4.97 20.18 -6.49
CA VAL A 127 -5.29 21.60 -6.60
C VAL A 127 -4.34 22.25 -7.59
#